data_AF-A0A5P9K449-F1
#
_entry.id   AF-A0A5P9K449-F1
#
_cell.length_a   1.000
_cell.length_b   1.000
_cell.length_c   1.000
_cell.angle_alpha   90.00
_cell.angle_beta   90.00
_cell.angle_gamma   90.00
#
_symmetry.space_group_name_H-M   'P 1'
#
loop_
_entity.id
_entity.type
_entity.pdbx_description
1 polymer ?
#
loop_
_entity_poly.entity_id
_entity_poly.type
_entity_poly.pdbx_seq_one_letter_code
_entity_poly.pdbx_strand_id
1 'polypeptide(L)'
;AIVFTAIMLIGTLPILTGGLLMLVLDLHLNTQFYDASFNGDPVLYQHLFWFFGHPEVYIIILPAFGVISQTLSTSAGKLVFGGPSMILAMGCISVLGSLVWAHHMMTVGLETDT
;
A
#
# COMPACT_ATOMS: atom_id res chain seq x y z
N ALA A 1 11.78 -8.64 6.29
CA ALA A 1 11.50 -7.25 5.88
C ALA A 1 11.56 -7.09 4.37
N ILE A 2 12.75 -7.08 3.74
CA ILE A 2 12.90 -6.75 2.30
C ILE A 2 12.10 -7.65 1.35
N VAL A 3 12.03 -8.97 1.62
CA VAL A 3 11.21 -9.89 0.81
C VAL A 3 9.73 -9.50 0.84
N PHE A 4 9.20 -9.16 2.02
CA PHE A 4 7.81 -8.73 2.15
C PHE A 4 7.55 -7.41 1.43
N THR A 5 8.44 -6.42 1.59
CA THR A 5 8.29 -5.14 0.89
C THR A 5 8.41 -5.28 -0.63
N ALA A 6 9.28 -6.16 -1.13
CA ALA A 6 9.39 -6.45 -2.56
C ALA A 6 8.10 -7.06 -3.12
N ILE A 7 7.51 -8.03 -2.41
CA ILE A 7 6.22 -8.62 -2.81
C ILE A 7 5.12 -7.55 -2.84
N MET A 8 5.03 -6.71 -1.81
CA MET A 8 4.06 -5.61 -1.76
C MET A 8 4.25 -4.64 -2.92
N LEU A 9 5.49 -4.24 -3.23
CA LEU A 9 5.80 -3.36 -4.37
C LEU A 9 5.36 -3.98 -5.70
N ILE A 10 5.67 -5.26 -5.93
CA ILE A 10 5.26 -5.96 -7.15
C ILE A 10 3.73 -5.99 -7.28
N GLY A 11 3.00 -6.18 -6.17
CA GLY A 11 1.53 -6.22 -6.19
C GLY A 11 0.87 -4.85 -6.36
N THR A 12 1.48 -3.78 -5.85
CA THR A 12 0.80 -2.47 -5.69
C THR A 12 1.26 -1.41 -6.69
N LEU A 13 2.53 -1.43 -7.12
CA LEU A 13 3.04 -0.46 -8.10
C LEU A 13 2.33 -0.50 -9.46
N PRO A 14 1.95 -1.67 -10.02
CA PRO A 14 1.23 -1.69 -11.29
C PRO A 14 -0.12 -0.96 -11.21
N ILE A 15 -0.77 -0.98 -10.05
CA ILE A 15 -2.07 -0.34 -9.82
C ILE A 15 -1.92 1.17 -9.78
N LEU A 16 -0.93 1.68 -9.05
CA LEU A 16 -0.59 3.11 -9.09
C LEU A 16 -0.21 3.56 -10.51
N THR A 17 0.62 2.76 -11.19
CA THR A 17 1.07 3.05 -12.55
C THR A 17 -0.12 3.14 -13.51
N GLY A 18 -1.10 2.23 -13.40
CA GLY A 18 -2.34 2.29 -14.16
C GLY A 18 -3.15 3.54 -13.85
N GLY A 19 -3.32 3.89 -12.57
CA GLY A 19 -4.02 5.12 -12.15
C GLY A 19 -3.37 6.39 -12.69
N LEU A 20 -2.05 6.50 -12.61
CA LEU A 20 -1.32 7.64 -13.15
C LEU A 20 -1.33 7.67 -14.67
N LEU A 21 -1.25 6.52 -15.34
CA LEU A 21 -1.35 6.46 -16.79
C LEU A 21 -2.72 6.96 -17.25
N MET A 22 -3.82 6.47 -16.65
CA MET A 22 -5.17 6.95 -16.94
C MET A 22 -5.30 8.47 -16.74
N LEU A 23 -4.70 9.02 -15.68
CA LEU A 23 -4.68 10.46 -15.44
C LEU A 23 -3.93 11.20 -16.56
N VAL A 24 -2.78 10.69 -16.98
CA VAL A 24 -2.01 11.27 -18.09
C VAL A 24 -2.78 11.20 -19.41
N LEU A 25 -3.51 10.11 -19.66
CA LEU A 25 -4.38 9.95 -20.83
C LEU A 25 -5.52 10.99 -20.81
N ASP A 26 -6.15 11.22 -19.65
CA ASP A 26 -7.22 12.23 -19.52
C ASP A 26 -6.67 13.64 -19.78
N LEU A 27 -5.46 13.94 -19.28
CA LEU A 27 -4.82 15.25 -19.44
C LEU A 27 -4.32 15.54 -20.85
N HIS A 28 -3.92 14.54 -21.63
CA HIS A 28 -3.18 14.76 -22.89
C HIS A 28 -3.76 14.06 -24.12
N LEU A 29 -4.63 13.06 -23.95
CA LEU A 29 -5.14 12.20 -25.03
C LEU A 29 -6.68 12.14 -25.08
N ASN A 30 -7.37 13.07 -24.41
CA ASN A 30 -8.82 13.21 -24.40
C ASN A 30 -9.60 11.95 -23.96
N THR A 31 -8.97 11.04 -23.21
CA THR A 31 -9.72 10.01 -22.49
C THR A 31 -10.50 10.64 -21.33
N GLN A 32 -11.45 9.91 -20.75
CA GLN A 32 -12.37 10.44 -19.74
C GLN A 32 -12.57 9.43 -18.60
N PHE A 33 -11.49 8.92 -18.02
CA PHE A 33 -11.57 7.96 -16.91
C PHE A 33 -12.11 8.61 -15.63
N TYR A 34 -11.73 9.85 -15.36
CA TYR A 34 -12.00 10.53 -14.07
C TYR A 34 -12.91 11.77 -14.18
N ASP A 35 -13.23 12.25 -15.38
CA ASP A 35 -14.11 13.42 -15.56
C ASP A 35 -15.59 13.04 -15.51
N ALA A 36 -16.25 13.42 -14.42
CA ALA A 36 -17.68 13.20 -14.20
C ALA A 36 -18.57 13.87 -15.27
N SER A 37 -18.10 14.93 -15.93
CA SER A 37 -18.82 15.60 -17.03
C SER A 37 -19.00 14.68 -18.24
N PHE A 38 -18.16 13.66 -18.37
CA PHE A 38 -18.15 12.70 -19.47
C PHE A 38 -18.40 11.25 -18.99
N ASN A 39 -19.04 11.08 -17.83
CA ASN A 39 -19.33 9.79 -17.16
C ASN A 39 -18.09 9.05 -16.62
N GLY A 40 -16.96 9.72 -16.47
CA GLY A 40 -15.83 9.21 -15.67
C GLY A 40 -16.15 9.24 -14.16
N ASP A 41 -15.32 8.58 -13.36
CA ASP A 41 -15.48 8.53 -11.90
C ASP A 41 -14.22 9.03 -11.18
N PRO A 42 -14.24 10.21 -10.55
CA PRO A 42 -13.10 10.71 -9.78
C PRO A 42 -12.81 9.87 -8.52
N VAL A 43 -13.76 9.08 -8.01
CA VAL A 43 -13.57 8.17 -6.87
C VAL A 43 -12.75 6.94 -7.30
N LEU A 44 -12.79 6.55 -8.58
CA LEU A 44 -11.91 5.50 -9.12
C LEU A 44 -10.43 5.85 -8.90
N TYR A 45 -10.02 7.10 -9.13
CA TYR A 45 -8.63 7.52 -8.87
C TYR A 45 -8.27 7.35 -7.39
N GLN A 46 -9.20 7.68 -6.47
CA GLN A 46 -8.98 7.51 -5.04
C GLN A 46 -8.79 6.03 -4.68
N HIS A 47 -9.61 5.11 -5.22
CA HIS A 47 -9.42 3.67 -4.99
C HIS A 47 -8.04 3.20 -5.48
N LEU A 48 -7.65 3.56 -6.71
CA LEU A 48 -6.37 3.13 -7.29
C LEU A 48 -5.17 3.72 -6.55
N PHE A 49 -5.25 5.00 -6.20
CA PHE A 49 -4.20 5.68 -5.46
C PHE A 49 -4.04 5.10 -4.06
N TRP A 50 -5.13 4.96 -3.29
CA TRP A 50 -5.04 4.46 -1.92
C TRP A 50 -4.75 2.97 -1.84
N PHE A 51 -5.18 2.17 -2.82
CA PHE A 51 -4.77 0.76 -2.93
C PHE A 51 -3.25 0.61 -2.98
N PHE A 52 -2.53 1.58 -3.55
CA PHE A 52 -1.08 1.67 -3.40
C PHE A 52 -0.66 2.40 -2.13
N GLY A 53 -1.23 3.57 -1.86
CA GLY A 53 -0.75 4.50 -0.83
C GLY A 53 -0.81 3.93 0.59
N HIS A 54 -1.78 3.05 0.88
CA HIS A 54 -1.81 2.41 2.18
C HIS A 54 -0.76 1.28 2.34
N PRO A 55 -0.59 0.36 1.38
CA PRO A 55 0.59 -0.50 1.34
C PRO A 55 1.93 0.24 1.35
N GLU A 56 2.03 1.42 0.71
CA GLU A 56 3.27 2.21 0.67
C GLU A 56 3.78 2.57 2.07
N VAL A 57 2.89 3.00 2.98
CA VAL A 57 3.32 3.32 4.35
C VAL A 57 3.86 2.07 5.09
N TYR A 58 3.39 0.88 4.74
CA TYR A 58 3.95 -0.38 5.25
C TYR A 58 5.26 -0.78 4.56
N ILE A 59 5.39 -0.52 3.26
CA ILE A 59 6.65 -0.71 2.52
C ILE A 59 7.77 0.14 3.15
N ILE A 60 7.44 1.33 3.65
CA ILE A 60 8.39 2.21 4.35
C ILE A 60 8.71 1.70 5.77
N ILE A 61 7.72 1.23 6.54
CA ILE A 61 7.94 0.88 7.96
C ILE A 61 8.55 -0.52 8.18
N LEU A 62 8.26 -1.51 7.32
CA LEU A 62 8.74 -2.88 7.49
C LEU A 62 10.29 -3.02 7.44
N PRO A 63 11.03 -2.29 6.58
CA PRO A 63 12.49 -2.24 6.63
C PRO A 63 13.00 -1.66 7.95
N ALA A 64 12.34 -0.63 8.49
CA ALA A 64 12.71 -0.04 9.77
C ALA A 64 12.57 -1.07 10.91
N PHE A 65 11.51 -1.88 10.92
CA PHE A 65 11.38 -3.00 11.87
C PHE A 65 12.53 -3.99 11.77
N GLY A 66 12.96 -4.32 10.56
CA GLY A 66 14.11 -5.20 10.31
C GLY A 66 15.42 -4.63 10.84
N VAL A 67 15.71 -3.36 10.54
CA VAL A 67 16.91 -2.65 11.01
C VAL A 67 16.92 -2.59 12.53
N ILE A 68 15.83 -2.14 13.16
CA ILE A 68 15.73 -2.03 14.62
C ILE A 68 15.94 -3.39 15.29
N SER A 69 15.29 -4.44 14.78
CA SER A 69 15.43 -5.80 15.32
C SER A 69 16.89 -6.27 15.28
N GLN A 70 17.58 -6.03 14.18
CA GLN A 70 18.98 -6.41 14.01
C GLN A 70 19.90 -5.58 14.91
N THR A 71 19.72 -4.25 14.96
CA THR A 71 20.52 -3.36 15.81
C THR A 71 20.42 -3.76 17.28
N LEU A 72 19.20 -4.00 17.78
CA LEU A 72 18.98 -4.42 19.17
C LEU A 72 19.60 -5.80 19.45
N SER A 73 19.45 -6.75 18.52
CA SER A 73 20.04 -8.08 18.66
C SER A 73 21.58 -8.00 18.73
N THR A 74 22.19 -7.21 17.85
CA THR A 74 23.64 -7.01 17.81
C THR A 74 24.13 -6.28 19.07
N SER A 75 23.49 -5.19 19.49
CA SER A 75 23.92 -4.42 20.66
C SER A 75 23.74 -5.19 21.97
N ALA A 76 22.72 -6.04 22.07
CA ALA A 76 22.49 -6.88 23.25
C ALA A 76 23.32 -8.16 23.28
N GLY A 77 23.98 -8.53 22.17
CA GLY A 77 24.67 -9.82 22.02
C GLY A 77 23.73 -11.02 22.16
N LYS A 78 22.44 -10.84 21.85
CA LYS A 78 21.39 -11.87 21.99
C LYS A 78 20.56 -11.94 20.71
N LEU A 79 20.09 -13.13 20.37
CA LEU A 79 19.17 -13.30 19.24
C LEU A 79 17.86 -12.55 19.49
N VAL A 80 17.19 -12.15 18.40
CA VAL A 80 15.84 -11.59 18.45
C VAL A 80 14.90 -12.60 19.10
N PHE A 81 14.28 -12.21 20.21
CA PHE A 81 13.27 -13.03 20.87
C PHE A 81 12.10 -13.28 19.93
N GLY A 82 11.72 -14.56 19.76
CA GLY A 82 10.61 -14.92 18.89
C GLY A 82 10.82 -14.60 17.42
N GLY A 83 12.06 -14.73 16.90
CA GLY A 83 12.38 -14.47 15.48
C GLY A 83 11.35 -15.00 14.47
N PRO A 84 10.91 -16.28 14.55
CA PRO A 84 9.85 -16.80 13.68
C PRO A 84 8.52 -16.04 13.81
N SER A 85 8.11 -15.69 15.03
CA SER A 85 6.90 -14.91 15.29
C SER A 85 7.01 -13.49 14.73
N MET A 86 8.18 -12.85 14.80
CA MET A 86 8.43 -11.54 14.18
C MET A 86 8.31 -11.61 12.65
N ILE A 87 8.83 -12.67 12.04
CA ILE A 87 8.70 -12.91 10.60
C ILE A 87 7.22 -13.11 10.22
N LEU A 88 6.49 -13.93 10.99
CA LEU A 88 5.06 -14.14 10.77
C LEU A 88 4.27 -12.83 10.91
N ALA A 89 4.54 -12.04 11.95
CA ALA A 89 3.89 -10.77 12.19
C ALA A 89 4.12 -9.79 11.03
N MET A 90 5.36 -9.66 10.54
CA MET A 90 5.64 -8.86 9.35
C MET A 90 4.87 -9.35 8.11
N GLY A 91 4.76 -10.66 7.91
CA GLY A 91 3.95 -11.24 6.84
C GLY A 91 2.46 -10.90 6.98
N CYS A 92 1.89 -11.01 8.18
CA CYS A 92 0.52 -10.63 8.47
C CYS A 92 0.28 -9.14 8.20
N ILE A 93 1.19 -8.25 8.62
CA ILE A 93 1.11 -6.81 8.34
C ILE A 93 1.10 -6.56 6.83
N SER A 94 1.94 -7.24 6.06
CA SER A 94 1.98 -7.07 4.60
C SER A 94 0.67 -7.47 3.91
N VAL A 95 0.07 -8.58 4.34
CA VAL A 95 -1.21 -9.05 3.79
C VAL A 95 -2.36 -8.12 4.22
N LEU A 96 -2.53 -7.91 5.52
CA LEU A 96 -3.63 -7.10 6.06
C LEU A 96 -3.53 -5.63 5.64
N GLY A 97 -2.32 -5.09 5.57
CA GLY A 97 -2.07 -3.73 5.09
C GLY A 97 -2.45 -3.50 3.63
N SER A 98 -2.63 -4.58 2.85
CA SER A 98 -3.14 -4.50 1.47
C SER A 98 -4.67 -4.56 1.37
N LEU A 99 -5.38 -4.73 2.49
CA LEU A 99 -6.83 -4.92 2.53
C LEU A 99 -7.61 -3.74 3.13
N VAL A 100 -6.93 -2.72 3.65
CA VAL A 100 -7.56 -1.67 4.46
C VAL A 100 -7.46 -0.28 3.84
N TRP A 101 -7.14 -0.17 2.55
CA TRP A 101 -6.92 1.13 1.91
C TRP A 101 -8.14 2.07 1.95
N ALA A 102 -9.35 1.51 1.99
CA ALA A 102 -10.61 2.24 1.97
C ALA A 102 -10.78 3.17 3.20
N HIS A 103 -10.02 2.99 4.28
CA HIS A 103 -10.07 3.92 5.42
C HIS A 103 -9.62 5.34 5.08
N HIS A 104 -8.97 5.56 3.93
CA HIS A 104 -8.63 6.90 3.45
C HIS A 104 -9.80 7.58 2.73
N MET A 105 -10.89 6.84 2.51
CA MET A 105 -12.03 7.22 1.68
C MET A 105 -13.34 7.26 2.50
N MET A 106 -13.28 7.30 3.83
CA MET A 106 -14.47 7.20 4.70
C MET A 106 -15.52 8.30 4.47
N THR A 107 -15.14 9.40 3.82
CA THR A 107 -16.02 10.55 3.55
C THR A 107 -16.47 10.65 2.10
N VAL A 108 -16.14 9.67 1.23
CA VAL A 108 -16.56 9.69 -0.19
C VAL A 108 -17.96 9.16 -0.42
N GLY A 109 -18.64 8.67 0.64
CA GLY A 109 -19.99 8.11 0.57
C GLY A 109 -20.05 6.63 0.21
N LEU A 110 -19.08 5.83 0.67
CA LEU A 110 -19.15 4.35 0.59
C LEU A 110 -20.36 3.81 1.36
N GLU A 111 -20.83 2.60 0.99
CA GLU A 111 -21.89 1.92 1.73
C GLU A 111 -21.45 1.65 3.18
N THR A 112 -22.41 1.57 4.10
CA THR A 112 -22.11 1.42 5.54
C THR A 112 -21.36 0.13 5.88
N ASP A 113 -21.53 -0.89 5.04
CA ASP A 113 -20.99 -2.24 5.25
C ASP A 113 -19.70 -2.49 4.44
N THR A 114 -19.19 -1.47 3.75
CA THR A 114 -17.92 -1.48 3.01
C THR A 114 -16.74 -1.28 3.96
#